data_AF-A0A235IC02-F1
#
_entry.id   AF-A0A235IC02-F1
#
_cell.length_a   1.000
_cell.length_b   1.000
_cell.length_c   1.000
_cell.angle_alpha   90.00
_cell.angle_beta   90.00
_cell.angle_gamma   90.00
#
_symmetry.space_group_name_H-M   'P 1'
#
loop_
_entity.id
_entity.type
_entity.pdbx_description
1 polymer ?
#
loop_
_entity_poly.entity_id
_entity_poly.type
_entity_poly.pdbx_seq_one_letter_code
_entity_poly.pdbx_strand_id
1 'polypeptide(L)'
;MILDLYRLGKEIVQDASKLFDNTRHSGKHYLGETVLCDSYNREWKIKVRRTGNRGRYLKIYSYPDYKQKLRASADKYKSYLQITSDEWEVFYRTAGGVKDSRAKAILDKLVGI
;
A
#
# COMPACT_ATOMS: atom_id res chain seq x y z
N MET A 1 -2.57 20.84 22.65
CA MET A 1 -1.65 21.70 21.87
C MET A 1 -0.30 21.03 21.49
N ILE A 2 0.09 19.88 22.07
CA ILE A 2 1.26 19.09 21.62
C ILE A 2 0.89 18.06 20.54
N LEU A 3 -0.35 17.53 20.59
CA LEU A 3 -0.87 16.54 19.62
C LEU A 3 -0.99 17.10 18.19
N ASP A 4 -1.31 18.38 18.03
CA ASP A 4 -1.46 19.00 16.70
C ASP A 4 -0.11 19.20 15.99
N LEU A 5 0.95 19.50 16.74
CA LEU A 5 2.32 19.58 16.23
C LEU A 5 2.85 18.24 15.71
N TYR A 6 2.47 17.13 16.35
CA TYR A 6 2.84 15.78 15.90
C TYR A 6 2.14 15.37 14.60
N ARG A 7 0.91 15.86 14.40
CA ARG A 7 0.11 15.62 13.20
C ARG A 7 0.60 16.44 12.01
N LEU A 8 0.88 17.72 12.24
CA LEU A 8 1.54 18.62 11.28
C LEU A 8 2.93 18.11 10.89
N GLY A 9 3.72 17.63 11.86
CA GLY A 9 5.04 17.05 11.59
C GLY A 9 4.97 15.81 10.68
N LYS A 10 3.97 14.94 10.87
CA LYS A 10 3.74 13.79 9.97
C LYS A 10 3.31 14.21 8.57
N GLU A 11 2.47 15.24 8.45
CA GLU A 11 2.03 15.77 7.15
C GLU A 11 3.20 16.40 6.39
N ILE A 12 4.05 17.19 7.07
CA ILE A 12 5.24 17.80 6.49
C ILE A 12 6.28 16.74 6.08
N VAL A 13 6.48 15.69 6.89
CA VAL A 13 7.41 14.58 6.54
C VAL A 13 6.87 13.74 5.38
N GLN A 14 5.54 13.52 5.30
CA GLN A 14 4.93 12.85 4.16
C GLN A 14 5.07 13.67 2.87
N ASP A 15 4.95 14.99 2.93
CA ASP A 15 5.11 15.85 1.76
C ASP A 15 6.57 16.06 1.34
N ALA A 16 7.50 16.16 2.29
CA ALA A 16 8.93 16.17 1.98
C ALA A 16 9.38 14.85 1.34
N SER A 17 8.88 13.71 1.83
CA SER A 17 9.17 12.39 1.23
C SER A 17 8.62 12.28 -0.20
N LYS A 18 7.44 12.86 -0.50
CA LYS A 18 6.89 12.94 -1.86
C LYS A 18 7.73 13.83 -2.78
N LEU A 19 8.31 14.91 -2.26
CA LEU A 19 9.17 15.83 -3.03
C LEU A 19 10.53 15.20 -3.38
N PHE A 20 11.14 14.42 -2.47
CA PHE A 20 12.43 13.78 -2.71
C PHE A 20 12.36 12.51 -3.58
N ASP A 21 11.25 11.77 -3.57
CA ASP A 21 11.07 10.60 -4.44
C ASP A 21 10.92 10.98 -5.93
N ASN A 22 10.48 12.22 -6.22
CA ASN A 22 10.26 12.70 -7.59
C ASN A 22 11.56 12.94 -8.38
N THR A 23 12.69 13.22 -7.71
CA THR A 23 13.94 13.61 -8.39
C THR A 23 14.85 12.44 -8.76
N ARG A 24 14.61 11.23 -8.25
CA ARG A 24 15.50 10.06 -8.51
C ARG A 24 14.86 8.91 -9.29
N HIS A 25 13.53 8.86 -9.39
CA HIS A 25 12.81 7.77 -10.06
C HIS A 25 11.63 8.30 -10.88
N SER A 26 11.90 8.74 -12.11
CA SER A 26 10.98 9.30 -13.11
C SER A 26 9.64 8.56 -13.28
N GLY A 27 8.70 8.77 -12.36
CA GLY A 27 7.31 8.33 -12.45
C GLY A 27 6.86 7.25 -11.47
N LYS A 28 7.64 6.88 -10.44
CA LYS A 28 7.17 5.97 -9.37
C LYS A 28 6.67 6.75 -8.15
N HIS A 29 5.36 6.97 -8.05
CA HIS A 29 4.77 7.59 -6.86
C HIS A 29 4.44 6.53 -5.80
N TYR A 30 5.13 6.61 -4.67
CA TYR A 30 4.75 5.91 -3.45
C TYR A 30 3.59 6.66 -2.78
N LEU A 31 2.49 5.96 -2.54
CA LEU A 31 1.25 6.59 -2.06
C LEU A 31 0.95 6.29 -0.58
N GLY A 32 1.61 5.28 -0.01
CA GLY A 32 1.47 4.91 1.39
C GLY A 32 1.74 3.43 1.63
N GLU A 33 1.80 3.06 2.90
CA GLU A 33 1.86 1.66 3.33
C GLU A 33 1.01 1.43 4.57
N THR A 34 0.58 0.18 4.73
CA THR A 34 -0.12 -0.30 5.92
C THR A 34 0.38 -1.69 6.26
N VAL A 35 0.23 -2.08 7.53
CA VAL A 35 0.38 -3.48 7.97
C VAL A 35 -1.02 -3.98 8.31
N LEU A 36 -1.37 -5.15 7.79
CA LEU A 36 -2.65 -5.80 8.04
C LEU A 36 -2.43 -7.26 8.42
N CYS A 37 -3.33 -7.80 9.23
CA CYS A 37 -3.34 -9.23 9.56
C CYS A 37 -4.28 -9.97 8.62
N ASP A 38 -3.85 -11.14 8.14
CA ASP A 38 -4.71 -12.09 7.47
C ASP A 38 -5.62 -12.86 8.46
N SER A 39 -6.45 -13.76 7.96
CA SER A 39 -7.33 -14.59 8.80
C SER A 39 -6.62 -15.59 9.71
N TYR A 40 -5.34 -15.86 9.48
CA TYR A 40 -4.48 -16.65 10.36
C TYR A 40 -3.63 -15.78 11.31
N ASN A 41 -3.96 -14.49 11.45
CA ASN A 41 -3.22 -13.51 12.25
C ASN A 41 -1.75 -13.33 11.83
N ARG A 42 -1.39 -13.66 10.58
CA ARG A 42 -0.06 -13.35 10.04
C ARG A 42 -0.05 -11.92 9.53
N GLU A 43 1.01 -11.20 9.83
CA GLU A 43 1.14 -9.80 9.43
C GLU A 43 1.67 -9.68 8.00
N TRP A 44 1.07 -8.76 7.24
CA TRP A 44 1.44 -8.46 5.87
C TRP A 44 1.67 -6.96 5.71
N LYS A 45 2.84 -6.60 5.22
CA LYS A 45 3.16 -5.22 4.85
C LYS A 45 2.71 -4.96 3.42
N ILE A 46 1.83 -3.98 3.24
CA ILE A 46 1.23 -3.63 1.97
C ILE A 46 1.68 -2.23 1.57
N LYS A 47 2.36 -2.11 0.44
CA LYS A 47 2.79 -0.83 -0.14
C LYS A 47 1.92 -0.48 -1.34
N VAL A 48 1.23 0.65 -1.25
CA VAL A 48 0.35 1.18 -2.30
C VAL A 48 1.13 2.09 -3.24
N ARG A 49 1.03 1.84 -4.55
CA ARG A 49 1.85 2.53 -5.55
C ARG A 49 1.05 2.88 -6.80
N ARG A 50 1.47 3.96 -7.46
CA ARG A 50 1.08 4.32 -8.82
C ARG A 50 2.32 4.65 -9.64
N THR A 51 2.41 4.13 -10.85
CA THR A 51 3.53 4.40 -11.76
C THR A 51 3.03 4.45 -13.18
N GLY A 52 3.51 5.38 -14.01
CA GLY A 52 3.04 5.55 -15.40
C GLY A 52 2.86 4.22 -16.15
N ASN A 53 3.92 3.42 -16.27
CA ASN A 53 3.87 2.17 -17.03
C ASN A 53 3.24 0.97 -16.30
N ARG A 54 3.02 1.05 -14.98
CA ARG A 54 2.46 -0.07 -14.18
C ARG A 54 1.05 0.20 -13.67
N GLY A 55 0.54 1.40 -13.90
CA GLY A 55 -0.67 1.91 -13.28
C GLY A 55 -0.62 1.84 -11.75
N ARG A 56 -1.78 1.54 -11.18
CA ARG A 56 -2.08 1.29 -9.77
C ARG A 56 -1.75 -0.15 -9.43
N TYR A 57 -0.89 -0.32 -8.44
CA TYR A 57 -0.47 -1.64 -8.00
C TYR A 57 -0.10 -1.67 -6.52
N LEU A 58 -0.06 -2.88 -5.97
CA LEU A 58 0.33 -3.19 -4.60
C LEU A 58 1.62 -4.00 -4.61
N LYS A 59 2.45 -3.80 -3.59
CA LYS A 59 3.46 -4.78 -3.20
C LYS A 59 3.10 -5.30 -1.81
N ILE A 60 2.94 -6.60 -1.70
CA ILE A 60 2.49 -7.28 -0.49
C ILE A 60 3.64 -8.16 -0.02
N TYR A 61 4.01 -8.07 1.25
CA TYR A 61 5.13 -8.80 1.82
C TYR A 61 4.68 -9.47 3.12
N SER A 62 5.12 -10.70 3.37
CA SER A 62 5.05 -11.23 4.73
C SER A 62 5.85 -10.34 5.67
N TYR A 63 5.39 -10.20 6.89
CA TYR A 63 6.06 -9.43 7.92
C TYR A 63 6.12 -10.26 9.21
N PRO A 64 7.21 -10.17 10.00
CA PRO A 64 8.40 -9.34 9.80
C PRO A 64 9.50 -9.98 8.92
N ASP A 65 9.32 -11.21 8.45
CA ASP A 65 10.40 -11.97 7.81
C ASP A 65 10.61 -11.63 6.31
N TYR A 66 9.65 -10.98 5.66
CA TYR A 66 9.69 -10.56 4.25
C TYR A 66 9.99 -11.67 3.23
N LYS A 67 9.85 -12.94 3.62
CA LYS A 67 10.16 -14.09 2.76
C LYS A 67 9.17 -14.23 1.62
N GLN A 68 7.89 -13.98 1.90
CA GLN A 68 6.84 -14.04 0.89
C GLN A 68 6.60 -12.66 0.31
N LYS A 69 6.45 -12.60 -1.02
CA LYS A 69 6.24 -11.36 -1.73
C LYS A 69 5.36 -11.56 -2.93
N LEU A 70 4.32 -10.74 -3.00
CA LEU A 70 3.33 -10.76 -4.07
C LEU A 70 3.20 -9.35 -4.65
N ARG A 71 2.68 -9.29 -5.88
CA ARG A 71 2.34 -8.03 -6.54
C ARG A 71 0.98 -8.17 -7.18
N ALA A 72 0.13 -7.18 -6.94
CA ALA A 72 -1.21 -7.10 -7.51
C ALA A 72 -1.38 -5.79 -8.28
N SER A 73 -2.10 -5.80 -9.40
CA SER A 73 -2.31 -4.61 -10.25
C SER A 73 -3.79 -4.45 -10.58
N ALA A 74 -4.28 -3.22 -10.47
CA ALA A 74 -5.63 -2.86 -10.93
C ALA A 74 -5.67 -2.61 -12.44
N ASP A 75 -4.55 -2.16 -13.02
CA ASP A 75 -4.47 -1.75 -14.42
C ASP A 75 -3.84 -2.84 -15.31
N LYS A 76 -3.87 -4.10 -14.87
CA LYS A 76 -3.35 -5.30 -15.56
C LYS A 76 -1.90 -5.14 -16.05
N TYR A 77 -0.94 -5.60 -15.25
CA TYR A 77 0.48 -5.48 -15.58
C TYR A 77 1.24 -6.80 -15.46
N LYS A 78 1.77 -7.29 -16.59
CA LYS A 78 2.63 -8.50 -16.67
C LYS A 78 2.02 -9.69 -15.91
N SER A 79 2.80 -10.30 -15.02
CA SER A 79 2.46 -11.46 -14.18
C SER A 79 1.91 -11.08 -12.80
N TYR A 80 1.45 -9.84 -12.60
CA TYR A 80 0.91 -9.43 -11.30
C TYR A 80 -0.49 -10.02 -11.15
N LEU A 81 -0.87 -10.34 -9.92
CA LEU A 81 -2.23 -10.74 -9.61
C LEU A 81 -3.19 -9.62 -10.03
N GLN A 82 -4.30 -9.98 -10.65
CA GLN A 82 -5.30 -8.99 -11.03
C GLN A 82 -6.15 -8.63 -9.81
N ILE A 83 -6.29 -7.33 -9.56
CA ILE A 83 -7.29 -6.77 -8.63
C ILE A 83 -8.16 -5.77 -9.38
N THR A 84 -9.26 -5.37 -8.77
CA THR A 84 -10.07 -4.26 -9.29
C THR A 84 -9.51 -2.91 -8.84
N SER A 85 -9.98 -1.84 -9.50
CA SER A 85 -9.73 -0.46 -9.06
C SER A 85 -10.18 -0.25 -7.62
N ASP A 86 -11.36 -0.75 -7.27
CA ASP A 86 -11.98 -0.60 -5.96
C ASP A 86 -11.19 -1.35 -4.88
N GLU A 87 -10.74 -2.57 -5.18
CA GLU A 87 -9.88 -3.34 -4.27
C GLU A 87 -8.56 -2.60 -4.00
N TRP A 88 -7.97 -1.95 -5.02
CA TRP A 88 -6.79 -1.12 -4.83
C TRP A 88 -7.07 0.11 -3.95
N GLU A 89 -8.21 0.76 -4.16
CA GLU A 89 -8.61 1.96 -3.40
C GLU A 89 -8.81 1.66 -1.91
N VAL A 90 -9.36 0.48 -1.57
CA VAL A 90 -9.48 0.02 -0.19
C VAL A 90 -8.12 0.09 0.52
N PHE A 91 -7.06 -0.43 -0.10
CA PHE A 91 -5.71 -0.35 0.48
C PHE A 91 -5.13 1.07 0.49
N TYR A 92 -5.43 1.90 -0.53
CA TYR A 92 -5.03 3.30 -0.54
C TYR A 92 -5.61 4.07 0.65
N ARG A 93 -6.91 3.93 0.91
CA ARG A 93 -7.59 4.53 2.06
C ARG A 93 -7.05 3.98 3.38
N THR A 94 -6.78 2.67 3.44
CA THR A 94 -6.23 2.01 4.62
C THR A 94 -4.82 2.51 4.95
N ALA A 95 -3.98 2.73 3.93
CA ALA A 95 -2.67 3.36 4.08
C ALA A 95 -2.76 4.82 4.56
N GLY A 96 -3.89 5.49 4.32
CA GLY A 96 -4.24 6.80 4.90
C GLY A 96 -4.83 6.75 6.31
N GLY A 97 -4.89 5.58 6.94
CA GLY A 97 -5.42 5.38 8.30
C GLY A 97 -6.94 5.17 8.39
N VAL A 98 -7.64 5.06 7.24
CA VAL A 98 -9.08 4.76 7.22
C VAL A 98 -9.29 3.27 7.43
N LYS A 99 -10.06 2.89 8.46
CA LYS A 99 -10.44 1.48 8.66
C LYS A 99 -11.48 1.07 7.63
N ASP A 100 -11.14 0.09 6.79
CA ASP A 100 -12.06 -0.51 5.84
C ASP A 100 -12.17 -2.02 6.12
N SER A 101 -13.38 -2.48 6.46
CA SER A 101 -13.65 -3.89 6.79
C SER A 101 -13.35 -4.85 5.64
N ARG A 102 -13.37 -4.37 4.39
CA ARG A 102 -13.09 -5.19 3.19
C ARG A 102 -11.61 -5.49 3.03
N ALA A 103 -10.72 -4.70 3.64
CA ALA A 103 -9.27 -4.81 3.43
C ALA A 103 -8.75 -6.21 3.81
N LYS A 104 -9.29 -6.80 4.89
CA LYS A 104 -8.92 -8.15 5.34
C LYS A 104 -9.35 -9.22 4.33
N ALA A 105 -10.62 -9.21 3.91
CA ALA A 105 -11.13 -10.19 2.95
C ALA A 105 -10.39 -10.14 1.60
N ILE A 106 -10.03 -8.93 1.14
CA ILE A 106 -9.24 -8.75 -0.08
C ILE A 106 -7.81 -9.26 0.13
N LEU A 107 -7.21 -9.01 1.30
CA LEU A 107 -5.89 -9.53 1.64
C LEU A 107 -5.89 -11.07 1.62
N ASP A 108 -6.83 -11.71 2.31
CA ASP A 108 -6.95 -13.18 2.40
C ASP A 108 -7.00 -13.80 0.99
N LYS A 109 -7.88 -13.27 0.12
CA LYS A 109 -7.95 -13.65 -1.30
C LYS A 109 -6.60 -13.53 -2.01
N LEU A 110 -5.83 -12.47 -1.75
CA LEU A 110 -4.55 -12.22 -2.43
C LEU A 110 -3.41 -13.12 -1.94
N VAL A 111 -3.45 -13.54 -0.67
CA VAL A 111 -2.44 -14.42 -0.07
C VAL A 111 -2.84 -15.89 -0.09
N GLY A 112 -4.01 -16.22 -0.66
CA GLY A 112 -4.47 -17.58 -0.90
C GLY A 112 -5.03 -18.28 0.34
N ILE A 113 -5.77 -17.53 1.16
CA ILE A 113 -6.53 -18.00 2.33
C ILE A 113 -8.01 -17.97 1.99
#